data_AF-T1GF89-F1
#
_entry.id   AF-T1GF89-F1
#
_cell.length_a   1.000
_cell.length_b   1.000
_cell.length_c   1.000
_cell.angle_alpha   90.00
_cell.angle_beta   90.00
_cell.angle_gamma   90.00
#
_symmetry.space_group_name_H-M   'P 1'
#
loop_
_entity.id
_entity.type
_entity.pdbx_description
1 polymer ?
#
loop_
_entity_poly.entity_id
_entity_poly.type
_entity_poly.pdbx_seq_one_letter_code
_entity_poly.pdbx_strand_id
1 'polypeptide(L)'
;MRKYLKLEVDKEIAFECYTGSSITTINHGLFKSLFPAAKLSPSNIQIKVYNKNTLSIVGEILVKVSLNQAFEIMVLILFAEDRGFKLFNC
;
A
#
# COMPACT_ATOMS: atom_id res chain seq x y z
N MET A 1 -7.67 1.66 15.36
CA MET A 1 -8.89 1.98 14.59
C MET A 1 -8.64 1.62 13.13
N ARG A 2 -9.49 0.78 12.53
CA ARG A 2 -9.35 0.42 11.10
C ARG A 2 -9.98 1.53 10.25
N LYS A 3 -9.31 1.95 9.17
CA LYS A 3 -9.82 2.95 8.22
C LYS A 3 -10.06 2.28 6.87
N TYR A 4 -11.21 2.55 6.27
CA TYR A 4 -11.54 2.03 4.94
C TYR A 4 -11.15 3.07 3.90
N LEU A 5 -10.41 2.65 2.88
CA LEU A 5 -9.96 3.48 1.77
C LEU A 5 -10.71 3.05 0.53
N LYS A 6 -11.36 4.01 -0.15
CA LYS A 6 -11.91 3.76 -1.48
C LYS A 6 -10.86 4.15 -2.51
N LEU A 7 -10.24 3.16 -3.15
CA LEU A 7 -9.31 3.41 -4.24
C LEU A 7 -10.10 3.67 -5.52
N GLU A 8 -9.52 4.42 -6.48
CA GLU A 8 -10.15 4.82 -7.75
C GLU A 8 -10.62 3.67 -8.68
N VAL A 9 -10.55 2.41 -8.21
CA VAL A 9 -11.18 1.23 -8.85
C VAL A 9 -12.64 1.05 -8.42
N ASP A 10 -13.23 2.04 -7.75
CA ASP A 10 -14.53 1.94 -7.08
C ASP A 10 -14.66 0.76 -6.09
N LYS A 11 -13.51 0.25 -5.62
CA LYS A 11 -13.43 -0.82 -4.63
C LYS A 11 -13.05 -0.23 -3.28
N GLU A 12 -13.86 -0.55 -2.27
CA GLU A 12 -13.52 -0.26 -0.88
C GLU A 12 -12.56 -1.32 -0.35
N ILE A 13 -11.44 -0.86 0.21
CA ILE A 13 -10.41 -1.72 0.76
C ILE A 13 -10.16 -1.29 2.21
N ALA A 14 -10.28 -2.24 3.12
CA ALA A 14 -9.93 -2.02 4.51
C ALA A 14 -8.41 -1.94 4.68
N PHE A 15 -7.94 -0.83 5.24
CA PHE A 15 -6.57 -0.66 5.69
C PHE A 15 -6.50 -0.48 7.21
N GLU A 16 -5.38 -0.88 7.76
CA GLU A 16 -5.07 -0.56 9.14
C GLU A 16 -4.28 0.75 9.19
N CYS A 17 -4.75 1.69 10.02
CA CYS A 17 -4.18 3.02 10.17
C CYS A 17 -3.02 2.96 11.18
N TYR A 18 -1.81 3.30 10.74
CA TYR A 18 -0.60 3.30 11.56
C TYR A 18 0.07 4.68 11.52
N THR A 19 -0.17 5.48 12.57
CA THR A 19 0.34 6.86 12.69
C THR A 19 1.84 6.97 12.93
N GLY A 20 2.49 5.85 13.27
CA GLY A 20 3.95 5.76 13.39
C GLY A 20 4.64 5.39 12.08
N SER A 21 3.90 5.16 11.00
CA SER A 21 4.47 4.87 9.69
C SER A 21 4.77 6.17 8.95
N SER A 22 5.72 6.15 8.02
CA SER A 22 5.87 7.21 7.02
C SER A 22 5.43 6.76 5.63
N ILE A 23 5.14 5.47 5.47
CA ILE A 23 4.85 4.82 4.19
C ILE A 23 3.56 3.99 4.27
N THR A 24 2.83 3.96 3.17
CA THR A 24 1.67 3.08 3.00
C THR A 24 2.10 1.85 2.23
N THR A 25 1.70 0.68 2.72
CA THR A 25 2.12 -0.60 2.13
C THR A 25 0.93 -1.51 1.88
N ILE A 26 1.01 -2.23 0.76
CA ILE A 26 0.03 -3.24 0.40
C ILE A 26 0.76 -4.48 -0.09
N ASN A 27 0.18 -5.64 0.18
CA ASN A 27 0.62 -6.87 -0.42
C ASN A 27 0.52 -6.87 -1.96
N HIS A 28 1.52 -7.43 -2.64
CA HIS A 28 1.59 -7.47 -4.10
C HIS A 28 0.52 -8.37 -4.75
N GLY A 29 0.19 -9.52 -4.16
CA GLY A 29 -0.88 -10.40 -4.66
C GLY A 29 -2.25 -9.71 -4.61
N LEU A 30 -2.56 -9.08 -3.48
CA LEU A 30 -3.77 -8.28 -3.31
C LEU A 30 -3.81 -7.12 -4.31
N PHE A 31 -2.70 -6.39 -4.46
CA PHE A 31 -2.62 -5.31 -5.44
C PHE A 31 -2.91 -5.80 -6.86
N LYS A 32 -2.29 -6.91 -7.31
CA LYS A 32 -2.56 -7.47 -8.65
C LYS A 32 -4.01 -7.88 -8.84
N SER A 33 -4.67 -8.39 -7.80
CA SER A 33 -6.10 -8.72 -7.83
C SER A 33 -6.98 -7.48 -7.97
N LEU A 34 -6.59 -6.37 -7.33
CA LEU A 34 -7.33 -5.11 -7.36
C LEU A 34 -7.06 -4.30 -8.64
N PHE A 35 -5.82 -4.33 -9.13
CA PHE A 35 -5.30 -3.50 -10.22
C PHE A 35 -4.55 -4.34 -11.27
N PRO A 36 -5.22 -5.28 -11.96
CA PRO A 36 -4.54 -6.21 -12.86
C PRO A 36 -3.84 -5.54 -14.04
N ALA A 37 -4.32 -4.36 -14.46
CA ALA A 37 -3.75 -3.58 -15.56
C ALA A 37 -2.73 -2.51 -15.11
N ALA A 38 -2.57 -2.28 -13.81
CA ALA A 38 -1.68 -1.23 -13.32
C ALA A 38 -0.21 -1.66 -13.44
N LYS A 39 0.62 -0.76 -13.95
CA LYS A 39 2.07 -0.95 -14.02
C LYS A 39 2.72 -0.34 -12.79
N LEU A 40 3.62 -1.09 -12.17
CA LEU A 40 4.43 -0.63 -11.07
C LEU A 40 5.62 0.16 -11.60
N SER A 41 5.96 1.25 -10.91
CA SER A 41 7.25 1.91 -11.08
C SER A 41 8.31 1.13 -10.32
N PRO A 42 9.49 0.87 -10.90
CA PRO A 42 10.60 0.30 -10.17
C PRO A 42 11.00 1.25 -9.03
N SER A 43 11.33 0.70 -7.87
CA SER A 43 11.72 1.49 -6.71
C SER A 43 12.87 0.81 -5.98
N ASN A 44 13.81 1.62 -5.51
CA ASN A 44 15.03 1.18 -4.85
C ASN A 44 14.91 1.23 -3.31
N ILE A 45 13.70 1.46 -2.79
CA ILE A 45 13.47 1.54 -1.35
C ILE A 45 13.72 0.17 -0.72
N GLN A 46 14.53 0.15 0.32
CA GLN A 46 14.77 -1.03 1.14
C GLN A 46 14.10 -0.84 2.50
N ILE A 47 13.25 -1.78 2.90
CA ILE A 47 12.52 -1.69 4.16
C ILE A 47 13.15 -2.64 5.15
N LYS A 48 13.70 -2.09 6.23
CA LYS A 48 14.21 -2.87 7.35
C LYS A 48 13.06 -3.21 8.28
N VAL A 49 12.76 -4.49 8.43
CA VAL A 49 11.72 -4.98 9.33
C VAL A 49 12.29 -5.27 10.72
N TYR A 50 11.41 -5.39 11.72
CA TYR A 50 11.78 -5.54 13.14
C TYR A 50 12.73 -6.71 13.42
N ASN A 51 12.66 -7.79 12.64
CA ASN A 51 13.57 -8.93 12.76
C ASN A 51 14.96 -8.68 12.11
N LYS A 52 15.27 -7.42 11.78
CA LYS A 52 16.51 -6.96 11.12
C LYS A 52 16.71 -7.45 9.68
N ASN A 53 15.74 -8.17 9.11
CA ASN A 53 15.78 -8.51 7.69
C ASN A 53 15.49 -7.27 6.86
N THR A 54 16.07 -7.23 5.66
CA THR A 54 15.72 -6.26 4.64
C THR A 54 14.73 -6.90 3.69
N LEU A 55 13.59 -6.25 3.47
CA LEU A 55 12.65 -6.63 2.44
C LEU A 55 12.88 -5.78 1.20
N SER A 56 13.05 -6.47 0.08
CA SER A 56 12.98 -5.86 -1.25
C SER A 56 11.52 -5.59 -1.60
N ILE A 57 11.26 -4.40 -2.08
CA ILE A 57 9.95 -4.04 -2.61
C ILE A 57 9.89 -4.42 -4.10
N VAL A 58 8.70 -4.75 -4.58
CA VAL A 58 8.45 -5.10 -5.99
C VAL A 58 8.40 -3.83 -6.84
N GLY A 59 7.93 -2.73 -6.24
CA GLY A 59 7.78 -1.46 -6.88
C GLY A 59 6.83 -0.58 -6.09
N GLU A 60 6.53 0.58 -6.67
CA GLU A 60 5.64 1.56 -6.11
C GLU A 60 4.66 2.08 -7.15
N ILE A 61 3.56 2.66 -6.69
CA ILE A 61 2.57 3.29 -7.56
C ILE A 61 1.88 4.43 -6.82
N LEU A 62 1.55 5.48 -7.55
CA LEU A 62 0.67 6.53 -7.06
C LEU A 62 -0.78 6.09 -7.25
N VAL A 63 -1.54 6.12 -6.16
CA VAL A 63 -2.98 5.88 -6.19
C VAL A 63 -3.70 7.10 -5.66
N LYS A 64 -4.87 7.37 -6.22
CA LYS A 64 -5.80 8.30 -5.63
C LYS A 64 -6.72 7.55 -4.69
N VAL A 65 -6.82 8.06 -3.47
CA VAL A 65 -7.61 7.49 -2.39
C VAL A 65 -8.69 8.47 -2.03
N SER A 66 -9.94 8.02 -1.97
CA SER A 66 -11.04 8.82 -1.43
C SER A 66 -11.24 8.49 0.05
N LEU A 67 -11.21 9.53 0.88
CA LEU A 67 -11.40 9.49 2.32
C LEU A 67 -12.47 10.52 2.69
N ASN A 68 -13.63 10.09 3.20
CA ASN A 68 -14.68 10.99 3.70
C ASN A 68 -15.01 12.17 2.75
N GLN A 69 -15.22 11.88 1.45
CA GLN A 69 -15.53 12.87 0.40
C GLN A 69 -14.37 13.81 -0.01
N ALA A 70 -13.18 13.68 0.59
CA ALA A 70 -11.92 14.24 0.09
C ALA A 70 -11.12 13.18 -0.68
N PHE A 71 -10.15 13.63 -1.50
CA PHE A 71 -9.20 12.73 -2.15
C PHE A 71 -7.76 13.10 -1.80
N GLU A 72 -6.92 12.08 -1.70
CA GLU A 72 -5.47 12.22 -1.50
C GLU A 72 -4.73 11.33 -2.50
N ILE A 73 -3.59 11.81 -2.99
CA ILE A 73 -2.68 11.02 -3.82
C ILE A 73 -1.63 10.42 -2.90
N MET A 74 -1.44 9.11 -2.97
CA MET A 74 -0.57 8.39 -2.07
C MET A 74 0.30 7.38 -2.80
N VAL A 75 1.52 7.21 -2.30
CA VAL A 75 2.43 6.15 -2.77
C VAL A 75 2.08 4.86 -2.04
N LEU A 76 1.68 3.84 -2.79
CA LEU A 76 1.64 2.46 -2.29
C LEU A 76 2.96 1.79 -2.59
N ILE A 77 3.58 1.22 -1.56
CA ILE A 77 4.78 0.38 -1.68
C ILE A 77 4.37 -1.09 -1.58
N LEU A 78 4.86 -1.92 -2.51
CA LEU A 78 4.46 -3.32 -2.62
C LEU A 78 5.57 -4.26 -2.21
N PHE A 79 5.26 -5.23 -1.34
CA PHE A 79 6.20 -6.29 -0.95
C PHE A 79 6.04 -7.54 -1.79
N ALA A 80 7.16 -8.20 -2.10
CA ALA A 80 7.18 -9.43 -2.89
C ALA A 80 6.59 -10.62 -2.14
N GLU A 81 6.72 -10.63 -0.80
CA GLU A 81 6.25 -11.72 0.04
C GLU A 81 4.82 -11.49 0.54
N ASP A 82 4.03 -12.58 0.51
CA ASP A 82 2.65 -12.64 0.97
C ASP A 82 2.55 -12.68 2.50
N ARG A 83 2.92 -11.58 3.16
CA ARG A 83 2.90 -11.47 4.63
C ARG A 83 1.62 -10.86 5.22
N GLY A 84 0.58 -10.68 4.40
CA GLY A 84 -0.73 -10.19 4.86
C GLY A 84 -0.79 -8.72 5.27
N PHE A 85 0.21 -7.90 4.94
CA PHE A 85 0.24 -6.49 5.34
C PHE A 85 -0.71 -5.62 4.49
N LYS A 86 -1.55 -4.83 5.18
CA LYS A 86 -2.35 -3.72 4.62
C LYS A 86 -2.24 -2.53 5.56
N LEU A 87 -1.19 -1.72 5.40
CA LEU A 87 -0.89 -0.62 6.31
C LEU A 87 -1.06 0.70 5.59
N PHE A 88 -1.81 1.60 6.21
CA PHE A 88 -2.04 2.95 5.76
C PHE A 88 -1.40 3.93 6.72
N ASN A 89 -0.57 4.82 6.18
CA ASN A 89 -0.04 5.92 6.97
C ASN A 89 -1.15 6.95 7.21
N CYS A 90 -1.35 7.28 8.47
CA CYS A 90 -2.26 8.30 8.98
C CYS A 90 -1.44 9.37 9.72
#